data_AF-C0GI28-F1
#
_entry.id   AF-C0GI28-F1
#
_cell.length_a   1.000
_cell.length_b   1.000
_cell.length_c   1.000
_cell.angle_alpha   90.00
_cell.angle_beta   90.00
_cell.angle_gamma   90.00
#
_symmetry.space_group_name_H-M   'P 1'
#
loop_
_entity.id
_entity.type
_entity.pdbx_description
1 polymer ?
#
loop_
_entity_poly.entity_id
_entity_poly.type
_entity_poly.pdbx_seq_one_letter_code
_entity_poly.pdbx_strand_id
1 'polypeptide(L)'
;MKSFDGALEDIRIIKSSIGENKNPCIKLSKFLLLVGIINLIHYVAFTMGVITLDIALFSRYVIMILTPLEAIMYLLLLIYFIRIYKDEIKNPNKYYLSFLSIVAGTILFVPLLMFLTRIMSIFINPNISGESLRQLSVINHTTSIVLFCFIVVLAGFILRKQILFFVSVAIFFIFLIILTHYSEVILYSFSQGGSIALFTTYYSLIISVGYIFIATVLKNKCKAVNVNEPN
;
A
#
# COMPACT_ATOMS: atom_id res chain seq x y z
N MET A 1 15.71 53.08 10.03
CA MET A 1 15.25 52.27 11.18
C MET A 1 14.13 51.38 10.65
N LYS A 2 14.39 50.13 10.27
CA LYS A 2 13.32 49.20 9.84
C LYS A 2 12.38 49.05 11.04
N SER A 3 11.10 49.39 10.86
CA SER A 3 10.14 49.38 11.97
C SER A 3 10.04 47.97 12.53
N PHE A 4 9.98 47.88 13.86
CA PHE A 4 9.82 46.63 14.59
C PHE A 4 8.61 45.82 14.07
N ASP A 5 7.56 46.52 13.63
CA ASP A 5 6.38 45.95 13.00
C ASP A 5 6.68 45.25 11.66
N GLY A 6 7.57 45.79 10.84
CA GLY A 6 7.98 45.14 9.59
C GLY A 6 8.74 43.84 9.82
N ALA A 7 9.56 43.79 10.86
CA ALA A 7 10.24 42.55 11.26
C ALA A 7 9.26 41.51 11.85
N LEU A 8 8.23 41.96 12.58
CA LEU A 8 7.21 41.08 13.14
C LEU A 8 6.31 40.48 12.05
N GLU A 9 5.96 41.27 11.03
CA GLU A 9 5.20 40.83 9.87
C GLU A 9 6.01 39.83 9.03
N ASP A 10 7.30 40.10 8.80
CA ASP A 10 8.20 39.15 8.13
C ASP A 10 8.33 37.82 8.93
N ILE A 11 8.46 37.89 10.26
CA ILE A 11 8.48 36.70 11.12
C ILE A 11 7.15 35.95 11.07
N ARG A 12 6.03 36.66 10.99
CA ARG A 12 4.69 36.07 10.89
C ARG A 12 4.44 35.43 9.52
N ILE A 13 4.95 36.03 8.44
CA ILE A 13 4.94 35.47 7.08
C ILE A 13 5.84 34.24 7.00
N ILE A 14 7.01 34.27 7.64
CA ILE A 14 7.89 33.10 7.76
C ILE A 14 7.23 32.01 8.60
N LYS A 15 6.60 32.36 9.74
CA LYS A 15 5.87 31.42 10.62
C LYS A 15 4.64 30.84 9.94
N SER A 16 3.91 31.61 9.12
CA SER A 16 2.77 31.11 8.35
C SER A 16 3.23 30.25 7.17
N SER A 17 4.32 30.62 6.50
CA SER A 17 4.92 29.82 5.42
C SER A 17 5.52 28.50 5.93
N ILE A 18 5.97 28.47 7.19
CA ILE A 18 6.40 27.23 7.88
C ILE A 18 5.18 26.46 8.44
N GLY A 19 4.17 27.18 8.92
CA GLY A 19 2.95 26.63 9.53
C GLY A 19 1.96 26.01 8.54
N GLU A 20 1.80 26.58 7.34
CA GLU A 20 1.01 25.99 6.24
C GLU A 20 1.74 24.80 5.60
N ASN A 21 3.06 24.70 5.80
CA ASN A 21 3.87 23.56 5.41
C ASN A 21 3.77 22.39 6.41
N LYS A 22 2.91 22.49 7.43
CA LYS A 22 2.65 21.43 8.42
C LYS A 22 1.90 20.26 7.79
N ASN A 23 2.70 19.40 7.18
CA ASN A 23 3.12 18.14 7.78
C ASN A 23 3.04 17.05 6.69
N PRO A 24 4.02 17.03 5.77
CA PRO A 24 4.07 16.09 4.66
C PRO A 24 3.75 14.64 5.06
N CYS A 25 4.21 14.21 6.22
CA CYS A 25 3.99 12.86 6.72
C CYS A 25 2.51 12.52 7.02
N ILE A 26 1.61 13.50 7.20
CA ILE A 26 0.16 13.28 7.34
C ILE A 26 -0.48 12.87 6.00
N LYS A 27 -0.09 13.49 4.89
CA LYS A 27 -0.62 13.14 3.56
C LYS A 27 -0.17 11.75 3.14
N LEU A 28 1.11 11.44 3.37
CA LEU A 28 1.65 10.09 3.19
C LEU A 28 0.93 9.05 4.07
N SER A 29 0.69 9.36 5.34
CA SER A 29 -0.07 8.49 6.25
C SER A 29 -1.48 8.21 5.72
N LYS A 30 -2.20 9.24 5.24
CA LYS A 30 -3.52 9.06 4.61
C LYS A 30 -3.45 8.19 3.35
N PHE A 31 -2.43 8.39 2.52
CA PHE A 31 -2.20 7.57 1.33
C PHE A 31 -2.01 6.09 1.67
N LEU A 32 -1.10 5.77 2.61
CA LEU A 32 -0.86 4.39 3.05
C LEU A 32 -2.10 3.77 3.73
N LEU A 33 -2.86 4.56 4.48
CA LEU A 33 -4.12 4.10 5.06
C LEU A 33 -5.12 3.67 3.98
N LEU A 34 -5.27 4.47 2.92
CA LEU A 34 -6.14 4.15 1.79
C LEU A 34 -5.69 2.88 1.08
N VAL A 35 -4.39 2.71 0.85
CA VAL A 35 -3.83 1.47 0.28
C VAL A 35 -4.23 0.26 1.13
N GLY A 36 -4.04 0.34 2.45
CA GLY A 36 -4.39 -0.74 3.36
C GLY A 36 -5.89 -1.06 3.37
N ILE A 37 -6.75 -0.04 3.34
CA ILE A 37 -8.21 -0.20 3.28
C ILE A 37 -8.64 -0.84 1.95
N ILE A 38 -8.09 -0.41 0.82
CA ILE A 38 -8.39 -0.99 -0.50
C ILE A 38 -8.05 -2.48 -0.51
N ASN A 39 -6.87 -2.84 -0.02
CA ASN A 39 -6.45 -4.24 0.08
C ASN A 39 -7.31 -5.05 1.05
N LEU A 40 -7.76 -4.44 2.16
CA LEU A 40 -8.66 -5.09 3.11
C LEU A 40 -10.03 -5.37 2.49
N ILE A 41 -10.60 -4.38 1.80
CA ILE A 41 -11.88 -4.53 1.08
C ILE A 41 -11.76 -5.63 0.03
N HIS A 42 -10.67 -5.65 -0.75
CA HIS A 42 -10.43 -6.70 -1.72
C HIS A 42 -10.36 -8.08 -1.07
N TYR A 43 -9.64 -8.22 0.03
CA TYR A 43 -9.53 -9.49 0.76
C TYR A 43 -10.88 -9.95 1.32
N VAL A 44 -11.65 -9.05 1.93
CA VAL A 44 -13.01 -9.37 2.42
C VAL A 44 -13.92 -9.78 1.27
N ALA A 45 -13.89 -9.06 0.15
CA ALA A 45 -14.68 -9.40 -1.04
C ALA A 45 -14.28 -10.76 -1.64
N PHE A 46 -12.98 -11.05 -1.72
CA PHE A 46 -12.45 -12.34 -2.16
C PHE A 46 -12.94 -13.47 -1.26
N THR A 47 -12.76 -13.35 0.06
CA THR A 47 -13.16 -14.39 1.03
C THR A 47 -14.67 -14.62 1.03
N MET A 48 -15.47 -13.56 0.97
CA MET A 48 -16.93 -13.66 0.82
C MET A 48 -17.31 -14.38 -0.47
N GLY A 49 -16.63 -14.10 -1.58
CA GLY A 49 -16.81 -14.81 -2.84
C GLY A 49 -16.52 -16.31 -2.71
N VAL A 50 -15.41 -16.70 -2.07
CA VAL A 50 -15.06 -18.11 -1.84
C VAL A 50 -16.11 -18.84 -0.99
N ILE A 51 -16.68 -18.16 0.01
CA ILE A 51 -17.67 -18.74 0.93
C ILE A 51 -19.03 -18.93 0.24
N THR A 52 -19.42 -18.00 -0.64
CA THR A 52 -20.80 -17.90 -1.13
C THR A 52 -21.02 -18.48 -2.53
N LEU A 53 -19.99 -18.55 -3.36
CA LEU A 53 -20.10 -18.92 -4.77
C LEU A 53 -19.50 -20.30 -5.03
N ASP A 54 -20.14 -21.07 -5.92
CA ASP A 54 -19.56 -22.28 -6.51
C ASP A 54 -18.32 -21.93 -7.37
N ILE A 55 -17.41 -22.89 -7.56
CA ILE A 55 -16.09 -22.74 -8.18
C ILE A 55 -16.16 -21.99 -9.52
N ALA A 56 -17.10 -22.36 -10.39
CA ALA A 56 -17.25 -21.74 -11.71
C ALA A 56 -17.69 -20.27 -11.62
N LEU A 57 -18.63 -19.96 -10.74
CA LEU A 57 -19.12 -18.60 -10.49
C LEU A 57 -18.06 -17.74 -9.79
N PHE A 58 -17.32 -18.33 -8.85
CA PHE A 58 -16.22 -17.68 -8.15
C PHE A 58 -15.11 -17.27 -9.11
N SER A 59 -14.70 -18.17 -10.01
CA SER A 59 -13.69 -17.86 -11.04
C SER A 59 -14.13 -16.68 -11.91
N ARG A 60 -15.39 -16.68 -12.36
CA ARG A 60 -15.96 -15.58 -13.14
C ARG A 60 -16.03 -14.27 -12.35
N TYR A 61 -16.43 -14.34 -11.08
CA TYR A 61 -16.47 -13.19 -10.16
C TYR A 61 -15.08 -12.55 -10.00
N VAL A 62 -14.04 -13.36 -9.77
CA VAL A 62 -12.67 -12.87 -9.59
C VAL A 62 -12.17 -12.17 -10.86
N ILE A 63 -12.39 -12.78 -12.03
CA ILE A 63 -11.88 -12.27 -13.31
C ILE A 63 -12.66 -11.04 -13.78
N MET A 64 -13.99 -11.08 -13.75
CA MET A 64 -14.83 -10.04 -14.36
C MET A 64 -15.19 -8.90 -13.42
N ILE A 65 -15.17 -9.11 -12.10
CA ILE A 65 -15.65 -8.12 -11.12
C ILE A 65 -14.52 -7.69 -10.19
N LEU A 66 -13.91 -8.63 -9.48
CA LEU A 66 -12.98 -8.30 -8.40
C LEU A 66 -11.67 -7.69 -8.93
N THR A 67 -11.07 -8.30 -9.96
CA THR A 67 -9.80 -7.81 -10.55
C THR A 67 -9.97 -6.42 -11.20
N PRO A 68 -11.01 -6.16 -12.02
CA PRO A 68 -11.21 -4.81 -12.58
C PRO A 68 -11.53 -3.77 -11.52
N LEU A 69 -12.31 -4.12 -10.48
CA LEU A 69 -12.63 -3.21 -9.38
C LEU A 69 -11.36 -2.80 -8.63
N GLU A 70 -10.45 -3.74 -8.35
CA GLU A 70 -9.14 -3.45 -7.77
C GLU A 70 -8.35 -2.46 -8.63
N ALA A 71 -8.26 -2.70 -9.95
CA ALA A 71 -7.56 -1.81 -10.86
C ALA A 71 -8.16 -0.39 -10.88
N ILE A 72 -9.50 -0.26 -10.86
CA ILE A 72 -10.19 1.03 -10.77
C ILE A 72 -9.85 1.73 -9.46
N MET A 73 -9.84 1.01 -8.33
CA MET A 73 -9.48 1.59 -7.02
C MET A 73 -8.03 2.09 -6.99
N TYR A 74 -7.08 1.35 -7.58
CA TYR A 74 -5.69 1.80 -7.71
C TYR A 74 -5.54 2.98 -8.68
N LEU A 75 -6.35 3.04 -9.74
CA LEU A 75 -6.38 4.19 -10.64
C LEU A 75 -6.93 5.45 -9.95
N LEU A 76 -7.99 5.32 -9.16
CA LEU A 76 -8.48 6.42 -8.31
C LEU A 76 -7.43 6.86 -7.29
N LEU A 77 -6.70 5.91 -6.71
CA LEU A 77 -5.60 6.20 -5.80
C LEU A 77 -4.44 6.93 -6.51
N LEU A 78 -4.15 6.59 -7.76
CA LEU A 78 -3.18 7.32 -8.61
C LEU A 78 -3.64 8.76 -8.88
N ILE A 79 -4.92 8.97 -9.20
CA ILE A 79 -5.48 10.32 -9.39
C ILE A 79 -5.35 11.13 -8.09
N TYR A 80 -5.68 10.52 -6.95
CA TYR A 80 -5.51 11.14 -5.64
C TYR A 80 -4.03 11.48 -5.37
N PHE A 81 -3.12 10.58 -5.71
CA PHE A 81 -1.68 10.82 -5.60
C PHE A 81 -1.20 11.99 -6.47
N ILE A 82 -1.63 12.06 -7.74
CA ILE A 82 -1.27 13.16 -8.65
C ILE A 82 -1.72 14.50 -8.06
N ARG A 83 -2.90 14.55 -7.43
CA ARG A 83 -3.39 15.75 -6.75
C ARG A 83 -2.46 16.15 -5.60
N ILE A 84 -2.09 15.20 -4.73
CA ILE A 84 -1.11 15.46 -3.65
C ILE A 84 0.22 15.95 -4.24
N TYR A 85 0.72 15.30 -5.29
CA TYR A 85 1.99 15.65 -5.92
C TYR A 85 1.98 17.09 -6.48
N LYS A 86 0.87 17.50 -7.13
CA LYS A 86 0.70 18.89 -7.61
C LYS A 86 0.66 19.92 -6.49
N ASP A 87 0.09 19.56 -5.34
CA ASP A 87 0.08 20.44 -4.16
C ASP A 87 1.48 20.53 -3.53
N GLU A 88 2.25 19.44 -3.55
CA GLU A 88 3.58 19.34 -2.92
C GLU A 88 4.74 19.80 -3.81
N ILE A 89 4.57 19.91 -5.13
CA ILE A 89 5.63 20.43 -6.02
C ILE A 89 5.99 21.90 -5.72
N LYS A 90 5.04 22.63 -5.10
CA LYS A 90 5.22 24.01 -4.65
C LYS A 90 5.95 24.10 -3.30
N ASN A 91 6.11 22.98 -2.59
CA ASN A 91 6.78 22.96 -1.30
C ASN A 91 8.31 22.97 -1.43
N PRO A 92 9.02 23.73 -0.57
CA PRO A 92 10.47 23.81 -0.60
C PRO A 92 11.18 22.50 -0.19
N ASN A 93 10.48 21.56 0.45
CA ASN A 93 11.07 20.29 0.92
C ASN A 93 11.15 19.22 -0.19
N LYS A 94 12.18 19.33 -1.03
CA LYS A 94 12.44 18.38 -2.13
C LYS A 94 12.66 16.93 -1.66
N TYR A 95 13.24 16.72 -0.48
CA TYR A 95 13.50 15.37 0.06
C TYR A 95 12.20 14.61 0.33
N TYR A 96 11.19 15.28 0.87
CA TYR A 96 9.88 14.67 1.07
C TYR A 96 9.18 14.34 -0.26
N LEU A 97 9.25 15.25 -1.23
CA LEU A 97 8.62 15.04 -2.54
C LEU A 97 9.23 13.82 -3.26
N SER A 98 10.55 13.70 -3.28
CA SER A 98 11.23 12.51 -3.85
C SER A 98 10.84 11.22 -3.12
N PHE A 99 10.77 11.26 -1.79
CA PHE A 99 10.35 10.11 -0.99
C PHE A 99 8.90 9.68 -1.32
N LEU A 100 7.99 10.64 -1.34
CA LEU A 100 6.58 10.43 -1.63
C LEU A 100 6.38 9.84 -3.02
N SER A 101 7.13 10.33 -4.02
CA SER A 101 7.12 9.79 -5.38
C SER A 101 7.64 8.37 -5.48
N ILE A 102 8.71 8.02 -4.74
CA ILE A 102 9.20 6.64 -4.71
C ILE A 102 8.14 5.73 -4.09
N VAL A 103 7.63 6.06 -2.90
CA VAL A 103 6.66 5.20 -2.21
C VAL A 103 5.37 5.01 -3.01
N ALA A 104 4.79 6.08 -3.51
CA ALA A 104 3.54 5.99 -4.26
C ALA A 104 3.74 5.41 -5.65
N GLY A 105 4.82 5.79 -6.36
CA GLY A 105 5.14 5.21 -7.65
C GLY A 105 5.29 3.69 -7.54
N THR A 106 6.04 3.23 -6.55
CA THR A 106 6.25 1.81 -6.30
C THR A 106 4.93 1.10 -5.94
N ILE A 107 4.13 1.61 -4.99
CA ILE A 107 2.83 0.99 -4.60
C ILE A 107 1.84 0.92 -5.77
N LEU A 108 1.76 1.97 -6.59
CA LEU A 108 0.76 2.05 -7.65
C LEU A 108 1.17 1.28 -8.90
N PHE A 109 2.47 1.22 -9.19
CA PHE A 109 2.98 0.61 -10.40
C PHE A 109 2.79 -0.91 -10.42
N VAL A 110 3.03 -1.59 -9.30
CA VAL A 110 2.95 -3.06 -9.26
C VAL A 110 1.54 -3.59 -9.55
N PRO A 111 0.46 -3.13 -8.89
CA PRO A 111 -0.90 -3.59 -9.18
C PRO A 111 -1.33 -3.29 -10.63
N LEU A 112 -0.96 -2.12 -11.16
CA LEU A 112 -1.28 -1.74 -12.54
C LEU A 112 -0.54 -2.60 -13.57
N LEU A 113 0.75 -2.89 -13.33
CA LEU A 113 1.54 -3.75 -14.20
C LEU A 113 1.03 -5.20 -14.14
N MET A 114 0.65 -5.67 -12.96
CA MET A 114 0.06 -7.00 -12.77
C MET A 114 -1.31 -7.11 -13.44
N PHE A 115 -2.13 -6.06 -13.39
CA PHE A 115 -3.37 -6.00 -14.16
C PHE A 115 -3.10 -6.09 -15.66
N LEU A 116 -2.15 -5.31 -16.18
CA LEU A 116 -1.81 -5.30 -17.60
C LEU A 116 -1.27 -6.66 -18.06
N THR A 117 -0.39 -7.29 -17.28
CA THR A 117 0.13 -8.63 -17.60
C THR A 117 -0.99 -9.68 -17.60
N ARG A 118 -1.95 -9.62 -16.67
CA ARG A 118 -3.11 -10.52 -16.66
C ARG A 118 -4.00 -10.32 -17.89
N ILE A 119 -4.28 -9.07 -18.27
CA ILE A 119 -5.05 -8.76 -19.48
C ILE A 119 -4.33 -9.25 -20.74
N MET A 120 -3.05 -8.91 -20.91
CA MET A 120 -2.25 -9.35 -22.05
C MET A 120 -2.20 -10.88 -22.15
N SER A 121 -2.09 -11.57 -21.02
CA SER A 121 -2.09 -13.02 -20.96
C SER A 121 -3.41 -13.57 -21.54
N ILE A 122 -4.56 -13.06 -21.11
CA ILE A 122 -5.88 -13.47 -21.63
C ILE A 122 -6.00 -13.26 -23.15
N PHE A 123 -5.46 -12.16 -23.68
CA PHE A 123 -5.51 -11.85 -25.11
C PHE A 123 -4.56 -12.69 -25.96
N ILE A 124 -3.36 -12.98 -25.46
CA ILE A 124 -2.31 -13.69 -26.23
C ILE A 124 -2.59 -15.19 -26.27
N ASN A 125 -3.07 -15.77 -25.16
CA ASN A 125 -3.35 -17.19 -25.10
C ASN A 125 -4.63 -17.44 -24.28
N PRO A 126 -5.79 -17.65 -24.94
CA PRO A 126 -7.04 -17.91 -24.23
C PRO A 126 -7.04 -19.25 -23.48
N ASN A 127 -6.08 -20.14 -23.76
CA ASN A 127 -5.92 -21.46 -23.15
C ASN A 127 -4.75 -21.52 -22.16
N ILE A 128 -4.39 -20.39 -21.53
CA ILE A 128 -3.38 -20.36 -20.47
C ILE A 128 -3.64 -21.46 -19.45
N SER A 129 -2.60 -22.27 -19.21
CA SER A 129 -2.65 -23.34 -18.24
C SER A 129 -2.89 -22.80 -16.83
N GLY A 130 -3.68 -23.50 -16.01
CA GLY A 130 -3.89 -23.10 -14.62
C GLY A 130 -2.59 -22.92 -13.83
N GLU A 131 -1.52 -23.61 -14.23
CA GLU A 131 -0.18 -23.49 -13.64
C GLU A 131 0.48 -22.12 -13.91
N SER A 132 0.36 -21.58 -15.13
CA SER A 132 0.93 -20.27 -15.45
C SER A 132 0.19 -19.12 -14.76
N LEU A 133 -1.13 -19.24 -14.55
CA LEU A 133 -1.87 -18.31 -13.68
C LEU A 133 -1.45 -18.42 -12.21
N ARG A 134 -1.18 -19.64 -11.72
CA ARG A 134 -0.68 -19.85 -10.35
C ARG A 134 0.68 -19.18 -10.16
N GLN A 135 1.61 -19.37 -11.10
CA GLN A 135 2.92 -18.72 -11.08
C GLN A 135 2.81 -17.19 -11.11
N LEU A 136 1.94 -16.62 -11.95
CA LEU A 136 1.70 -15.18 -12.00
C LEU A 136 1.18 -14.64 -10.65
N SER A 137 0.28 -15.38 -9.98
CA SER A 137 -0.22 -15.02 -8.65
C SER A 137 0.89 -15.06 -7.59
N VAL A 138 1.78 -16.06 -7.63
CA VAL A 138 2.91 -16.17 -6.70
C VAL A 138 3.89 -15.01 -6.91
N ILE A 139 4.19 -14.64 -8.15
CA ILE A 139 5.02 -13.48 -8.50
C ILE A 139 4.38 -12.19 -7.96
N ASN A 140 3.06 -12.04 -8.13
CA ASN A 140 2.33 -10.89 -7.61
C ASN A 140 2.48 -10.74 -6.10
N HIS A 141 2.17 -11.80 -5.35
CA HIS A 141 2.22 -11.80 -3.89
C HIS A 141 3.63 -11.54 -3.38
N THR A 142 4.64 -12.15 -4.02
CA THR A 142 6.06 -11.96 -3.69
C THR A 142 6.48 -10.52 -3.91
N THR A 143 6.17 -9.95 -5.07
CA THR A 143 6.52 -8.56 -5.41
C THR A 143 5.89 -7.60 -4.42
N SER A 144 4.60 -7.76 -4.14
CA SER A 144 3.85 -6.90 -3.21
C SER A 144 4.38 -6.98 -1.77
N ILE A 145 4.81 -8.15 -1.29
CA ILE A 145 5.42 -8.28 0.05
C ILE A 145 6.81 -7.65 0.10
N VAL A 146 7.66 -7.88 -0.89
CA VAL A 146 8.99 -7.24 -0.96
C VAL A 146 8.84 -5.72 -0.92
N LEU A 147 7.86 -5.22 -1.64
CA LEU A 147 7.54 -3.80 -1.74
C LEU A 147 7.02 -3.23 -0.41
N PHE A 148 6.13 -3.95 0.26
CA PHE A 148 5.69 -3.60 1.60
C PHE A 148 6.87 -3.57 2.58
N CYS A 149 7.75 -4.58 2.54
CA CYS A 149 8.95 -4.64 3.37
C CYS A 149 9.88 -3.44 3.14
N PHE A 150 10.08 -3.05 1.88
CA PHE A 150 10.82 -1.83 1.51
C PHE A 150 10.19 -0.58 2.13
N ILE A 151 8.86 -0.46 2.09
CA ILE A 151 8.14 0.68 2.69
C ILE A 151 8.25 0.69 4.22
N VAL A 152 8.21 -0.48 4.87
CA VAL A 152 8.42 -0.58 6.32
C VAL A 152 9.83 -0.10 6.70
N VAL A 153 10.85 -0.48 5.94
CA VAL A 153 12.24 -0.04 6.15
C VAL A 153 12.34 1.48 5.97
N LEU A 154 11.79 2.01 4.87
CA LEU A 154 11.72 3.44 4.59
C LEU A 154 11.00 4.22 5.72
N ALA A 155 9.86 3.71 6.19
CA ALA A 155 9.14 4.26 7.33
C ALA A 155 9.99 4.19 8.61
N GLY A 156 10.76 3.13 8.80
CA GLY A 156 11.75 2.98 9.89
C GLY A 156 12.78 4.10 9.92
N PHE A 157 13.34 4.44 8.77
CA PHE A 157 14.28 5.56 8.63
C PHE A 157 13.64 6.91 8.99
N ILE A 158 12.44 7.20 8.48
CA ILE A 158 11.68 8.44 8.80
C ILE A 158 11.34 8.50 10.28
N LEU A 159 10.88 7.38 10.83
CA LEU A 159 10.48 7.28 12.23
C LEU A 159 11.71 7.27 13.17
N ARG A 160 12.93 7.09 12.64
CA ARG A 160 14.17 6.83 13.40
C ARG A 160 14.00 5.66 14.37
N LYS A 161 13.27 4.63 13.94
CA LYS A 161 12.94 3.44 14.71
C LYS A 161 13.56 2.22 14.06
N GLN A 162 14.72 1.81 14.55
CA GLN A 162 15.46 0.63 14.05
C GLN A 162 14.64 -0.67 14.18
N ILE A 163 13.72 -0.75 15.14
CA ILE A 163 12.83 -1.91 15.31
C ILE A 163 12.02 -2.23 14.04
N LEU A 164 11.64 -1.22 13.24
CA LEU A 164 10.88 -1.44 12.00
C LEU A 164 11.71 -2.17 10.92
N PHE A 165 13.03 -2.00 10.93
CA PHE A 165 13.90 -2.78 10.05
C PHE A 165 13.84 -4.27 10.40
N PHE A 166 13.98 -4.60 11.69
CA PHE A 166 13.87 -6.00 12.16
C PHE A 166 12.49 -6.60 11.88
N VAL A 167 11.41 -5.80 12.06
CA VAL A 167 10.05 -6.22 11.72
C VAL A 167 9.93 -6.55 10.23
N SER A 168 10.49 -5.72 9.35
CA SER A 168 10.48 -5.96 7.90
C SER A 168 11.20 -7.26 7.54
N VAL A 169 12.39 -7.49 8.11
CA VAL A 169 13.15 -8.74 7.91
C VAL A 169 12.36 -9.95 8.42
N ALA A 170 11.73 -9.86 9.59
CA ALA A 170 10.93 -10.94 10.16
C ALA A 170 9.70 -11.27 9.28
N ILE A 171 8.99 -10.24 8.79
CA ILE A 171 7.85 -10.42 7.87
C ILE A 171 8.29 -11.13 6.60
N PHE A 172 9.40 -10.68 5.99
CA PHE A 172 9.93 -11.30 4.79
C PHE A 172 10.39 -12.75 5.03
N PHE A 173 11.04 -13.02 6.15
CA PHE A 173 11.50 -14.37 6.50
C PHE A 173 10.33 -15.34 6.72
N ILE A 174 9.29 -14.92 7.46
CA ILE A 174 8.07 -15.73 7.65
C ILE A 174 7.38 -15.97 6.30
N PHE A 175 7.32 -14.95 5.44
CA PHE A 175 6.79 -15.10 4.08
C PHE A 175 7.54 -16.18 3.29
N LEU A 176 8.88 -16.19 3.33
CA LEU A 176 9.68 -17.21 2.63
C LEU A 176 9.43 -18.62 3.18
N ILE A 177 9.33 -18.78 4.51
CA ILE A 177 9.00 -20.08 5.10
C ILE A 177 7.64 -20.56 4.60
N ILE A 178 6.63 -19.69 4.60
CA ILE A 178 5.29 -20.02 4.12
C ILE A 178 5.32 -20.37 2.63
N LEU A 179 6.03 -19.58 1.81
CA LEU A 179 6.14 -19.81 0.38
C LEU A 179 6.81 -21.16 0.05
N THR A 180 7.88 -21.51 0.77
CA THR A 180 8.66 -22.72 0.48
C THR A 180 8.00 -23.99 1.04
N HIS A 181 7.45 -23.94 2.26
CA HIS A 181 6.99 -25.15 2.96
C HIS A 181 5.47 -25.28 3.03
N TYR A 182 4.73 -24.17 2.91
CA TYR A 182 3.29 -24.12 3.18
C TYR A 182 2.49 -23.49 2.02
N SER A 183 3.06 -23.37 0.83
CA SER A 183 2.39 -22.73 -0.31
C SER A 183 1.13 -23.46 -0.76
N GLU A 184 1.08 -24.78 -0.55
CA GLU A 184 -0.06 -25.63 -0.91
C GLU A 184 -0.99 -25.94 0.26
N VAL A 185 -0.68 -25.47 1.46
CA VAL A 185 -1.52 -25.72 2.65
C VAL A 185 -2.79 -24.89 2.57
N ILE A 186 -3.91 -25.59 2.53
CA ILE A 186 -5.25 -25.01 2.58
C ILE A 186 -5.61 -24.72 4.03
N LEU A 187 -5.94 -23.46 4.32
CA LEU A 187 -6.35 -23.01 5.64
C LEU A 187 -7.84 -23.29 5.89
N TYR A 188 -8.67 -23.02 4.88
CA TYR A 188 -10.11 -23.27 4.91
C TYR A 188 -10.55 -23.92 3.62
N SER A 189 -11.29 -25.03 3.75
CA SER A 189 -12.03 -25.67 2.66
C SER A 189 -13.51 -25.47 2.92
N PHE A 190 -14.22 -24.90 1.95
CA PHE A 190 -15.65 -24.65 2.04
C PHE A 190 -16.43 -25.75 1.32
N SER A 191 -17.66 -26.00 1.78
CA SER A 191 -18.50 -27.08 1.27
C SER A 191 -18.85 -26.96 -0.22
N GLN A 192 -18.74 -25.76 -0.80
CA GLN A 192 -18.93 -25.51 -2.23
C GLN A 192 -17.64 -25.66 -3.06
N GLY A 193 -16.59 -26.29 -2.50
CA GLY A 193 -15.36 -26.60 -3.21
C GLY A 193 -14.36 -25.45 -3.34
N GLY A 194 -14.66 -24.28 -2.75
CA GLY A 194 -13.70 -23.19 -2.61
C GLY A 194 -12.68 -23.44 -1.51
N SER A 195 -11.40 -23.16 -1.76
CA SER A 195 -10.31 -23.29 -0.78
C SER A 195 -9.49 -22.01 -0.67
N ILE A 196 -9.17 -21.59 0.55
CA ILE A 196 -8.26 -20.47 0.78
C ILE A 196 -6.91 -21.02 1.26
N ALA A 197 -5.86 -20.75 0.48
CA ALA A 197 -4.50 -21.12 0.84
C ALA A 197 -3.97 -20.23 1.97
N LEU A 198 -3.22 -20.82 2.90
CA LEU A 198 -2.55 -20.13 4.01
C LEU A 198 -1.63 -19.02 3.49
N PHE A 199 -0.93 -19.28 2.39
CA PHE A 199 -0.10 -18.31 1.69
C PHE A 199 -0.86 -17.04 1.29
N THR A 200 -2.05 -17.19 0.67
CA THR A 200 -2.89 -16.06 0.24
C THR A 200 -3.42 -15.28 1.43
N THR A 201 -3.86 -15.97 2.49
CA THR A 201 -4.33 -15.32 3.72
C THR A 201 -3.22 -14.51 4.40
N TYR A 202 -2.04 -15.11 4.56
CA TYR A 202 -0.89 -14.42 5.16
C TYR A 202 -0.54 -13.16 4.38
N TYR A 203 -0.43 -13.30 3.06
CA TYR A 203 -0.17 -12.18 2.14
C TYR A 203 -1.18 -11.05 2.33
N SER A 204 -2.47 -11.35 2.23
CA SER A 204 -3.53 -10.35 2.29
C SER A 204 -3.59 -9.64 3.64
N LEU A 205 -3.35 -10.36 4.75
CA LEU A 205 -3.31 -9.76 6.09
C LEU A 205 -2.12 -8.84 6.27
N ILE A 206 -0.91 -9.25 5.86
CA ILE A 206 0.28 -8.43 5.98
C ILE A 206 0.14 -7.14 5.17
N ILE A 207 -0.32 -7.23 3.93
CA ILE A 207 -0.50 -6.04 3.09
C ILE A 207 -1.59 -5.12 3.65
N SER A 208 -2.78 -5.63 3.96
CA SER A 208 -3.87 -4.79 4.45
C SER A 208 -3.59 -4.19 5.82
N VAL A 209 -3.36 -5.03 6.83
CA VAL A 209 -3.16 -4.61 8.23
C VAL A 209 -1.82 -3.89 8.38
N GLY A 210 -0.78 -4.34 7.67
CA GLY A 210 0.54 -3.73 7.73
C GLY A 210 0.54 -2.29 7.23
N TYR A 211 -0.10 -2.00 6.09
CA TYR A 211 -0.20 -0.62 5.60
C TYR A 211 -1.00 0.27 6.55
N ILE A 212 -2.11 -0.22 7.14
CA ILE A 212 -2.89 0.50 8.14
C ILE A 212 -2.06 0.79 9.40
N PHE A 213 -1.28 -0.19 9.86
CA PHE A 213 -0.41 -0.04 11.02
C PHE A 213 0.66 1.02 10.78
N ILE A 214 1.40 0.94 9.67
CA ILE A 214 2.44 1.92 9.32
C ILE A 214 1.84 3.32 9.15
N ALA A 215 0.69 3.44 8.50
CA ALA A 215 -0.04 4.70 8.38
C ALA A 215 -0.35 5.31 9.76
N THR A 216 -0.82 4.50 10.70
CA THR A 216 -1.16 4.94 12.06
C THR A 216 0.07 5.37 12.85
N VAL A 217 1.17 4.62 12.75
CA VAL A 217 2.43 4.97 13.41
C VAL A 217 3.01 6.28 12.86
N LEU A 218 2.97 6.49 11.54
CA LEU A 218 3.37 7.74 10.92
C LEU A 218 2.50 8.91 11.40
N LYS A 219 1.17 8.75 11.42
CA LYS A 219 0.23 9.77 11.92
C LYS A 219 0.54 10.20 13.35
N ASN A 220 0.81 9.24 14.24
CA ASN A 220 1.08 9.53 15.65
C ASN A 220 2.39 10.30 15.84
N LYS A 221 3.45 9.96 15.10
CA LYS A 221 4.69 10.75 15.14
C LYS A 221 4.47 12.18 14.65
N CYS A 222 3.70 12.37 13.58
CA CYS A 222 3.41 13.70 13.04
C CYS A 222 2.67 14.59 14.04
N LYS A 223 1.70 14.01 14.75
CA LYS A 223 0.95 14.70 15.81
C LYS A 223 1.84 15.07 16.99
N ALA A 224 2.72 14.17 17.42
CA ALA A 224 3.64 14.44 18.53
C ALA A 224 4.64 15.58 18.21
N VAL A 225 5.12 15.66 16.97
CA VAL A 225 5.96 16.79 16.52
C VAL A 225 5.19 18.12 16.58
N ASN A 226 3.90 18.12 16.22
CA ASN A 226 3.07 19.33 16.28
C ASN A 226 2.74 19.82 17.70
N VAL A 227 2.84 18.95 18.72
CA VAL A 227 2.57 19.31 20.14
C VAL A 227 3.83 19.83 20.85
N ASN A 228 5.02 19.48 20.37
CA ASN A 228 6.29 19.83 20.99
C ASN A 228 6.97 21.07 20.37
N GLU A 229 6.29 21.83 19.50
CA GLU A 229 6.75 23.17 19.11
C GLU A 229 6.32 24.17 20.21
N PRO A 230 7.25 24.79 20.95
CA PRO A 230 6.90 25.85 21.90
C PRO A 230 6.29 27.04 21.12
N ASN A 231 5.15 27.53 21.62
CA ASN A 231 4.38 28.66 21.06
C ASN A 231 5.20 29.92 20.89
#